data_AF-A0A269PKP1-F1
#
_entry.id   AF-A0A269PKP1-F1
#
_cell.length_a   1.000
_cell.length_b   1.000
_cell.length_c   1.000
_cell.angle_alpha   90.00
_cell.angle_beta   90.00
_cell.angle_gamma   90.00
#
_symmetry.space_group_name_H-M   'P 1'
#
loop_
_entity.id
_entity.type
_entity.pdbx_description
1 polymer ?
#
loop_
_entity_poly.entity_id
_entity_poly.type
_entity_poly.pdbx_seq_one_letter_code
_entity_poly.pdbx_strand_id
1 'polypeptide(L)'
;MRIKDDSFKVEAKQLIKVMLQDFVNKPSDTQERPCPGCRYGGPNNDSFKTTKFCSYRCPIAPKQMSSDPDRYPIEGAIVPLVYAFYTLKSLMPCWSCGGHINNLGQVIKAPKVWFYSSADFYPKLIAQYVNQLHGEHTIMNNWSVRILPYSQSMFTLTYSLEPLDQNLENMNLDSLHQDIITIAQTLRHGTHNLAHHYIQRATKK
;
A
#
# COMPACT_ATOMS: atom_id res chain seq x y z
N MET A 1 -6.64 -16.44 -27.18
CA MET A 1 -7.92 -15.72 -27.42
C MET A 1 -7.76 -14.29 -26.97
N ARG A 2 -7.87 -13.28 -27.85
CA ARG A 2 -7.78 -11.86 -27.47
C ARG A 2 -9.21 -11.31 -27.36
N ILE A 3 -9.68 -11.07 -26.15
CA ILE A 3 -10.95 -10.39 -25.93
C ILE A 3 -10.75 -8.92 -26.34
N LYS A 4 -11.64 -8.38 -27.18
CA LYS A 4 -11.56 -6.97 -27.59
C LYS A 4 -12.03 -6.10 -26.43
N ASP A 5 -11.29 -5.03 -26.10
CA ASP A 5 -11.69 -4.14 -24.99
C ASP A 5 -13.09 -3.52 -25.23
N ASP A 6 -13.51 -3.39 -26.48
CA ASP A 6 -14.82 -2.86 -26.87
C ASP A 6 -15.99 -3.80 -26.53
N SER A 7 -15.72 -5.06 -26.16
CA SER A 7 -16.77 -5.96 -25.66
C SER A 7 -17.18 -5.68 -24.22
N PHE A 8 -16.43 -4.84 -23.50
CA PHE A 8 -16.78 -4.43 -22.14
C PHE A 8 -17.67 -3.17 -22.16
N LYS A 9 -18.61 -3.07 -21.20
CA LYS A 9 -19.59 -1.98 -21.10
C LYS A 9 -18.90 -0.61 -21.11
N VAL A 10 -19.25 0.25 -22.07
CA VAL A 10 -18.71 1.62 -22.23
C VAL A 10 -18.81 2.44 -20.94
N GLU A 11 -19.92 2.29 -20.21
CA GLU A 11 -20.16 2.96 -18.93
C GLU A 11 -19.13 2.57 -17.86
N ALA A 12 -18.77 1.28 -17.78
CA ALA A 12 -17.76 0.80 -16.83
C ALA A 12 -16.37 1.37 -17.16
N LYS A 13 -16.04 1.51 -18.45
CA LYS A 13 -14.80 2.15 -18.90
C LYS A 13 -14.73 3.62 -18.46
N GLN A 14 -15.82 4.37 -18.63
CA GLN A 14 -15.89 5.77 -18.23
C GLN A 14 -15.82 5.94 -16.71
N LEU A 15 -16.52 5.09 -15.95
CA LEU A 15 -16.45 5.09 -14.49
C LEU A 15 -15.02 4.84 -14.00
N ILE A 16 -14.35 3.79 -14.49
CA ILE A 16 -12.96 3.49 -14.14
C ILE A 16 -12.04 4.66 -14.48
N LYS A 17 -12.24 5.32 -15.63
CA LYS A 17 -11.46 6.51 -15.99
C LYS A 17 -11.60 7.63 -14.96
N VAL A 18 -12.83 7.94 -14.52
CA VAL A 18 -13.07 8.96 -13.49
C VAL A 18 -12.41 8.57 -12.17
N MET A 19 -12.51 7.31 -11.76
CA MET A 19 -11.89 6.80 -10.52
C MET A 19 -10.36 6.86 -10.55
N LEU A 20 -9.75 6.60 -11.71
CA LEU A 20 -8.31 6.74 -11.92
C LEU A 20 -7.87 8.21 -11.90
N GLN A 21 -8.68 9.10 -12.49
CA GLN A 21 -8.42 10.55 -12.43
C GLN A 21 -8.54 11.09 -11.00
N ASP A 22 -9.53 10.65 -10.23
CA ASP A 22 -9.60 11.00 -8.81
C ASP A 22 -8.37 10.49 -8.03
N PHE A 23 -7.96 9.24 -8.30
CA PHE A 23 -6.78 8.63 -7.67
C PHE A 23 -5.49 9.41 -7.94
N VAL A 24 -5.18 9.71 -9.21
CA VAL A 24 -3.94 10.44 -9.54
C VAL A 24 -3.94 11.89 -9.03
N ASN A 25 -5.12 12.49 -8.87
CA ASN A 25 -5.30 13.85 -8.36
C ASN A 25 -5.31 13.93 -6.82
N LYS A 26 -5.29 12.80 -6.10
CA LYS A 26 -5.16 12.82 -4.64
C LYS A 26 -3.86 13.51 -4.24
N PRO A 27 -3.84 14.36 -3.20
CA PRO A 27 -2.63 15.03 -2.76
C PRO A 27 -1.58 14.04 -2.24
N SER A 28 -0.30 14.35 -2.45
CA SER A 28 0.83 13.62 -1.84
C SER A 28 0.95 13.92 -0.35
N ASP A 29 1.82 13.18 0.33
CA ASP A 29 2.18 13.42 1.72
C ASP A 29 2.94 14.74 1.94
N THR A 30 3.49 15.32 0.87
CA THR A 30 4.05 16.68 0.87
C THR A 30 2.98 17.78 0.71
N GLN A 31 1.78 17.44 0.27
CA GLN A 31 0.67 18.38 0.10
C GLN A 31 -0.34 18.29 1.24
N GLU A 32 -0.59 17.09 1.74
CA GLU A 32 -1.51 16.84 2.85
C GLU A 32 -1.03 15.67 3.70
N ARG A 33 -1.21 15.76 5.02
CA ARG A 33 -0.74 14.73 5.97
C ARG A 33 -1.39 13.37 5.65
N PRO A 34 -0.62 12.27 5.56
CA PRO A 34 -1.17 10.96 5.27
C PRO A 34 -1.77 10.27 6.51
N CYS A 35 -1.17 10.45 7.68
CA CYS A 35 -1.63 9.81 8.91
C CYS A 35 -2.96 10.44 9.40
N PRO A 36 -4.01 9.64 9.68
CA PRO A 36 -5.31 10.15 10.13
C PRO A 36 -5.20 10.99 11.39
N GLY A 37 -5.73 12.22 11.36
CA GLY A 37 -5.78 13.10 12.53
C GLY A 37 -4.41 13.58 13.06
N CYS A 38 -3.33 13.41 12.29
CA CYS A 38 -1.98 13.73 12.76
C CYS A 38 -1.76 15.21 13.07
N ARG A 39 -1.44 15.52 14.34
CA ARG A 39 -1.12 16.87 14.83
C ARG A 39 0.35 17.02 15.24
N TYR A 40 1.28 16.27 14.65
CA TYR A 40 2.71 16.45 14.95
C TYR A 40 3.25 17.72 14.29
N GLY A 41 3.74 18.69 15.07
CA GLY A 41 4.31 19.94 14.55
C GLY A 41 5.75 19.81 14.00
N GLY A 42 6.49 18.78 14.43
CA GLY A 42 7.91 18.64 14.14
C GLY A 42 8.79 19.22 15.26
N PRO A 43 10.13 19.10 15.16
CA PRO A 43 11.05 19.42 16.26
C PRO A 43 11.09 20.90 16.68
N ASN A 44 10.73 21.83 15.78
CA ASN A 44 10.93 23.28 15.96
C ASN A 44 9.70 24.12 15.57
N ASN A 45 8.51 23.52 15.42
CA ASN A 45 7.37 24.21 14.81
C ASN A 45 6.05 23.83 15.50
N ASP A 46 5.35 24.81 16.06
CA ASP A 46 4.01 24.63 16.63
C ASP A 46 2.92 24.55 15.54
N SER A 47 3.28 24.77 14.28
CA SER A 47 2.32 24.75 13.18
C SER A 47 1.99 23.32 12.73
N PHE A 48 0.82 22.85 13.11
CA PHE A 48 0.24 21.59 12.61
C PHE A 48 -0.13 21.62 11.12
N LYS A 49 0.06 22.76 10.44
CA LYS A 49 -0.28 22.91 9.02
C LYS A 49 0.80 22.41 8.07
N THR A 50 2.06 22.34 8.51
CA THR A 50 3.15 21.90 7.62
C THR A 50 3.17 20.38 7.43
N THR A 51 3.47 19.95 6.21
CA THR A 51 3.68 18.55 5.78
C THR A 51 5.15 18.23 5.57
N LYS A 52 6.05 19.22 5.73
CA LYS A 52 7.49 19.12 5.43
C LYS A 52 8.19 17.96 6.16
N PHE A 53 7.67 17.58 7.33
CA PHE A 53 8.25 16.52 8.17
C PHE A 53 7.47 15.20 8.10
N CYS A 54 6.43 15.13 7.28
CA CYS A 54 5.72 13.88 7.07
C CYS A 54 6.64 12.91 6.34
N SER A 55 6.91 11.79 6.98
CA SER A 55 7.60 10.64 6.40
C SER A 55 7.28 9.41 7.25
N TYR A 56 7.56 8.22 6.70
CA TYR A 56 7.49 6.99 7.49
C TYR A 56 8.46 6.96 8.68
N ARG A 57 9.49 7.83 8.68
CA ARG A 57 10.44 8.00 9.78
C ARG A 57 9.94 8.94 10.87
N CYS A 58 8.72 9.48 10.75
CA CYS A 58 8.12 10.29 11.78
C CYS A 58 7.98 9.48 13.08
N PRO A 59 8.51 9.97 14.22
CA PRO A 59 8.58 9.19 15.46
C PRO A 59 7.20 8.83 16.02
N ILE A 60 6.16 9.60 15.68
CA ILE A 60 4.80 9.33 16.13
C ILE A 60 3.97 8.51 15.13
N ALA A 61 4.47 8.25 13.91
CA ALA A 61 3.71 7.54 12.89
C ALA A 61 3.24 6.14 13.34
N PRO A 62 4.04 5.32 14.05
CA PRO A 62 3.61 4.02 14.56
C PRO A 62 2.36 4.10 15.45
N LYS A 63 2.29 5.12 16.30
CA LYS A 63 1.14 5.35 17.19
C LYS A 63 -0.02 5.96 16.41
N GLN A 64 0.23 7.03 15.65
CA GLN A 64 -0.81 7.80 14.96
C GLN A 64 -1.61 6.98 13.93
N MET A 65 -1.00 5.96 13.34
CA MET A 65 -1.64 5.11 12.33
C MET A 65 -2.29 3.85 12.92
N SER A 66 -2.16 3.62 14.24
CA SER A 66 -2.83 2.53 14.94
C SER A 66 -4.17 2.99 15.49
N SER A 67 -5.17 2.10 15.49
CA SER A 67 -6.45 2.31 16.18
C SER A 67 -6.33 2.17 17.71
N ASP A 68 -5.29 1.49 18.20
CA ASP A 68 -4.97 1.34 19.62
C ASP A 68 -3.46 1.57 19.82
N PRO A 69 -3.03 2.84 19.84
CA PRO A 69 -1.60 3.21 19.85
C PRO A 69 -0.85 2.78 21.10
N ASP A 70 -1.56 2.58 22.22
CA ASP A 70 -0.95 2.27 23.51
C ASP A 70 -0.72 0.76 23.65
N ARG A 71 -1.64 -0.07 23.14
CA ARG A 71 -1.50 -1.54 23.20
C ARG A 71 -0.86 -2.14 21.96
N TYR A 72 -1.17 -1.59 20.78
CA TYR A 72 -0.80 -2.16 19.49
C TYR A 72 -0.25 -1.08 18.54
N PRO A 73 0.86 -0.39 18.88
CA PRO A 73 1.52 0.48 17.92
C PRO A 73 1.99 -0.33 16.70
N ILE A 74 1.99 0.30 15.52
CA ILE A 74 2.47 -0.38 14.30
C ILE A 74 3.96 -0.75 14.48
N GLU A 75 4.31 -1.99 14.17
CA GLU A 75 5.69 -2.49 14.28
C GLU A 75 6.63 -1.71 13.36
N GLY A 76 7.81 -1.30 13.87
CA GLY A 76 8.73 -0.42 13.14
C GLY A 76 9.09 -0.89 11.73
N ALA A 77 9.27 -2.21 11.54
CA ALA A 77 9.64 -2.80 10.25
C ALA A 77 8.54 -2.67 9.17
N ILE A 78 7.26 -2.61 9.54
CA ILE A 78 6.14 -2.49 8.59
C ILE A 78 5.61 -1.05 8.43
N VAL A 79 6.03 -0.12 9.31
CA VAL A 79 5.66 1.31 9.24
C VAL A 79 5.85 1.92 7.85
N PRO A 80 6.97 1.68 7.12
CA PRO A 80 7.14 2.22 5.77
C PRO A 80 5.97 1.87 4.86
N LEU A 81 5.58 0.59 4.83
CA LEU A 81 4.51 0.12 3.96
C LEU A 81 3.16 0.66 4.41
N VAL A 82 2.83 0.60 5.70
CA VAL A 82 1.57 1.15 6.22
C VAL A 82 1.45 2.65 5.90
N TYR A 83 2.53 3.41 6.10
CA TYR A 83 2.57 4.83 5.75
C TYR A 83 2.33 5.05 4.25
N ALA A 84 2.99 4.26 3.37
CA ALA A 84 2.82 4.35 1.93
C ALA A 84 1.35 4.15 1.50
N PHE A 85 0.63 3.20 2.10
CA PHE A 85 -0.80 3.03 1.86
C PHE A 85 -1.62 4.27 2.24
N TYR A 86 -1.33 4.90 3.38
CA TYR A 86 -1.97 6.15 3.76
C TYR A 86 -1.67 7.30 2.79
N THR A 87 -0.50 7.31 2.15
CA THR A 87 -0.21 8.33 1.11
C THR A 87 -1.07 8.16 -0.14
N LEU A 88 -1.63 6.97 -0.41
CA LEU A 88 -2.51 6.74 -1.57
C LEU A 88 -3.92 7.29 -1.36
N LYS A 89 -4.38 7.45 -0.10
CA LYS A 89 -5.69 8.02 0.31
C LYS A 89 -6.95 7.31 -0.18
N SER A 90 -6.84 6.39 -1.14
CA SER A 90 -7.94 5.55 -1.62
C SER A 90 -7.98 4.16 -1.00
N LEU A 91 -7.04 3.89 -0.09
CA LEU A 91 -6.88 2.61 0.61
C LEU A 91 -6.79 2.87 2.11
N MET A 92 -7.36 1.98 2.90
CA MET A 92 -7.37 2.09 4.36
C MET A 92 -6.75 0.84 4.97
N PRO A 93 -5.49 0.91 5.46
CA PRO A 93 -4.90 -0.16 6.24
C PRO A 93 -5.76 -0.49 7.46
N CYS A 94 -5.96 -1.77 7.74
CA CYS A 94 -6.78 -2.24 8.87
C CYS A 94 -6.06 -3.22 9.78
N TRP A 95 -4.99 -3.86 9.29
CA TRP A 95 -4.11 -4.70 10.09
C TRP A 95 -2.73 -4.78 9.45
N SER A 96 -1.69 -5.00 10.24
CA SER A 96 -0.32 -5.15 9.73
C SER A 96 0.52 -6.04 10.63
N CYS A 97 1.58 -6.60 10.07
CA CYS A 97 2.59 -7.38 10.79
C CYS A 97 3.97 -7.09 10.19
N GLY A 98 4.98 -6.87 11.05
CA GLY A 98 6.38 -6.70 10.64
C GLY A 98 7.11 -7.99 10.33
N GLY A 99 6.51 -9.12 10.70
CA GLY A 99 7.08 -10.45 10.52
C GLY A 99 7.94 -10.83 11.71
N HIS A 100 8.03 -12.14 11.97
CA HIS A 100 8.66 -12.67 13.18
C HIS A 100 9.48 -13.91 12.85
N ILE A 101 10.59 -14.05 13.56
CA ILE A 101 11.44 -15.25 13.57
C ILE A 101 11.25 -16.05 14.86
N ASN A 102 11.46 -17.35 14.80
CA ASN A 102 11.59 -18.18 16.01
C ASN A 102 13.02 -18.16 16.57
N ASN A 103 13.27 -18.92 17.63
CA ASN A 103 14.59 -19.03 18.27
C ASN A 103 15.66 -19.67 17.39
N LEU A 104 15.27 -20.31 16.27
CA LEU A 104 16.18 -20.89 15.28
C LEU A 104 16.50 -19.92 14.14
N GLY A 105 15.99 -18.69 14.20
CA GLY A 105 16.17 -17.69 13.14
C GLY A 105 15.28 -17.90 11.91
N GLN A 106 14.35 -18.86 11.95
CA GLN A 106 13.44 -19.13 10.84
C GLN A 106 12.23 -18.20 10.90
N VAL A 107 11.78 -17.71 9.75
CA VAL A 107 10.57 -16.87 9.66
C VAL A 107 9.34 -17.73 9.99
N ILE A 108 8.64 -17.40 11.07
CA ILE A 108 7.36 -18.04 11.44
C ILE A 108 6.15 -17.24 10.99
N LYS A 109 6.35 -15.95 10.67
CA LYS A 109 5.30 -15.07 10.17
C LYS A 109 5.91 -14.08 9.19
N ALA A 110 5.45 -14.09 7.95
CA ALA A 110 5.84 -13.09 6.96
C ALA A 110 5.22 -11.71 7.28
N PRO A 111 5.91 -10.61 6.95
CA PRO A 111 5.32 -9.29 6.99
C PRO A 111 4.17 -9.18 6.00
N LYS A 112 3.14 -8.41 6.36
CA LYS A 112 2.00 -8.12 5.48
C LYS A 112 1.21 -6.92 5.96
N VAL A 113 0.46 -6.30 5.06
CA VAL A 113 -0.52 -5.25 5.36
C VAL A 113 -1.86 -5.66 4.80
N TRP A 114 -2.88 -5.64 5.65
CA TRP A 114 -4.28 -5.80 5.24
C TRP A 114 -4.90 -4.42 5.08
N PHE A 115 -5.74 -4.27 4.07
CA PHE A 115 -6.35 -3.00 3.73
C PHE A 115 -7.71 -3.16 3.06
N TYR A 116 -8.54 -2.14 3.25
CA TYR A 116 -9.76 -1.93 2.48
C TYR A 116 -9.47 -1.04 1.27
N SER A 117 -10.27 -1.19 0.22
CA SER A 117 -10.26 -0.32 -0.95
C SER A 117 -11.65 0.19 -1.24
N SER A 118 -11.78 1.44 -1.65
CA SER A 118 -13.04 1.97 -2.18
C SER A 118 -13.36 1.48 -3.60
N ALA A 119 -12.40 0.80 -4.25
CA ALA A 119 -12.52 0.31 -5.62
C ALA A 119 -11.64 -0.92 -5.88
N ASP A 120 -12.16 -1.90 -6.62
CA ASP A 120 -11.40 -3.11 -7.00
C ASP A 120 -10.18 -2.82 -7.88
N PHE A 121 -10.15 -1.65 -8.54
CA PHE A 121 -9.06 -1.29 -9.44
C PHE A 121 -7.77 -0.89 -8.70
N TYR A 122 -7.84 -0.35 -7.48
CA TYR A 122 -6.64 0.09 -6.74
C TYR A 122 -5.77 -1.10 -6.27
N PRO A 123 -6.34 -2.18 -5.68
CA PRO A 123 -5.60 -3.41 -5.41
C PRO A 123 -4.94 -3.99 -6.66
N LYS A 124 -5.60 -3.90 -7.83
CA LYS A 124 -5.04 -4.33 -9.12
C LYS A 124 -3.82 -3.50 -9.52
N LEU A 125 -3.85 -2.17 -9.35
CA LEU A 125 -2.69 -1.31 -9.60
C LEU A 125 -1.50 -1.69 -8.70
N ILE A 126 -1.75 -1.95 -7.42
CA ILE A 126 -0.70 -2.39 -6.49
C ILE A 126 -0.13 -3.74 -6.95
N ALA A 127 -0.99 -4.72 -7.24
CA ALA A 127 -0.57 -6.05 -7.68
C ALA A 127 0.31 -5.98 -8.94
N GLN A 128 -0.12 -5.19 -9.93
CA GLN A 128 0.66 -4.97 -11.15
C GLN A 128 2.00 -4.30 -10.84
N TYR A 129 2.03 -3.32 -9.94
CA TYR A 129 3.24 -2.60 -9.60
C TYR A 129 4.27 -3.47 -8.87
N VAL A 130 3.85 -4.24 -7.87
CA VAL A 130 4.79 -5.13 -7.15
C VAL A 130 5.29 -6.26 -8.06
N ASN A 131 4.47 -6.75 -8.98
CA ASN A 131 4.91 -7.68 -10.02
C ASN A 131 5.97 -7.05 -10.95
N GLN A 132 5.81 -5.77 -11.30
CA GLN A 132 6.80 -5.04 -12.09
C GLN A 132 8.13 -4.91 -11.32
N LEU A 133 8.09 -4.50 -10.06
CA LEU A 133 9.29 -4.41 -9.21
C LEU A 133 10.03 -5.75 -9.14
N HIS A 134 9.31 -6.86 -8.99
CA HIS A 134 9.90 -8.20 -8.95
C HIS A 134 10.48 -8.60 -10.32
N GLY A 135 9.74 -8.36 -11.41
CA GLY A 135 10.20 -8.64 -12.77
C GLY A 135 11.41 -7.80 -13.20
N GLU A 136 11.57 -6.61 -12.61
CA GLU A 136 12.73 -5.73 -12.78
C GLU A 136 13.86 -6.02 -11.77
N HIS A 137 13.72 -7.05 -10.92
CA HIS A 137 14.67 -7.42 -9.86
C HIS A 137 14.97 -6.28 -8.87
N THR A 138 14.02 -5.35 -8.68
CA THR A 138 14.15 -4.25 -7.72
C THR A 138 13.77 -4.71 -6.30
N ILE A 139 12.95 -5.76 -6.20
CA ILE A 139 12.68 -6.51 -4.96
C ILE A 139 13.09 -7.97 -5.16
N MET A 140 13.51 -8.62 -4.07
CA MET A 140 14.03 -9.99 -4.12
C MET A 140 12.91 -11.04 -4.03
N ASN A 141 11.90 -10.79 -3.20
CA ASN A 141 10.85 -11.76 -2.95
C ASN A 141 9.63 -11.45 -3.83
N ASN A 142 8.85 -12.49 -4.13
CA ASN A 142 7.61 -12.32 -4.89
C ASN A 142 6.49 -11.84 -3.96
N TRP A 143 6.07 -10.58 -4.09
CA TRP A 143 4.96 -10.00 -3.34
C TRP A 143 3.67 -10.02 -4.17
N SER A 144 2.54 -10.26 -3.52
CA SER A 144 1.24 -10.35 -4.19
C SER A 144 0.12 -9.68 -3.39
N VAL A 145 -0.92 -9.24 -4.11
CA VAL A 145 -2.17 -8.80 -3.49
C VAL A 145 -3.16 -9.95 -3.50
N ARG A 146 -3.67 -10.32 -2.33
CA ARG A 146 -4.66 -11.41 -2.16
C ARG A 146 -5.95 -10.88 -1.59
N ILE A 147 -7.07 -11.42 -2.05
CA ILE A 147 -8.39 -11.19 -1.46
C ILE A 147 -8.51 -12.09 -0.23
N LEU A 148 -8.87 -11.50 0.91
CA LEU A 148 -9.11 -12.25 2.13
C LEU A 148 -10.58 -12.64 2.21
N PRO A 149 -10.89 -13.90 2.58
CA PRO A 149 -12.27 -14.36 2.72
C PRO A 149 -12.96 -13.79 3.97
N TYR A 150 -12.17 -13.25 4.92
CA TYR A 150 -12.68 -12.67 6.17
C TYR A 150 -12.39 -11.17 6.17
N SER A 151 -13.45 -10.38 6.34
CA SER A 151 -13.41 -8.94 6.53
C SER A 151 -14.11 -8.58 7.83
N GLN A 152 -13.67 -7.52 8.51
CA GLN A 152 -14.45 -6.99 9.65
C GLN A 152 -15.74 -6.31 9.18
N SER A 153 -15.82 -5.94 7.89
CA SER A 153 -17.00 -5.36 7.25
C SER A 153 -17.56 -6.32 6.20
N MET A 154 -18.83 -6.74 6.34
CA MET A 154 -19.51 -7.54 5.31
C MET A 154 -19.70 -6.79 3.98
N PHE A 155 -19.55 -5.46 3.98
CA PHE A 155 -19.81 -4.61 2.82
C PHE A 155 -18.55 -4.25 2.04
N THR A 156 -17.38 -4.71 2.47
CA THR A 156 -16.11 -4.29 1.87
C THR A 156 -15.15 -5.46 1.82
N LEU A 157 -14.61 -5.70 0.62
CA LEU A 157 -13.55 -6.68 0.43
C LEU A 157 -12.29 -6.24 1.19
N THR A 158 -11.68 -7.19 1.88
CA THR A 158 -10.37 -6.98 2.50
C THR A 158 -9.30 -7.59 1.62
N TYR A 159 -8.25 -6.84 1.37
CA TYR A 159 -7.09 -7.28 0.62
C TYR A 159 -5.90 -7.39 1.56
N SER A 160 -4.92 -8.19 1.17
CA SER A 160 -3.61 -8.24 1.81
C SER A 160 -2.53 -8.05 0.77
N LEU A 161 -1.50 -7.29 1.09
CA LEU A 161 -0.22 -7.28 0.38
C LEU A 161 0.78 -8.09 1.21
N GLU A 162 1.25 -9.20 0.67
CA GLU A 162 2.14 -10.13 1.36
C GLU A 162 3.04 -10.92 0.38
N PRO A 163 4.18 -11.47 0.85
CA PRO A 163 4.97 -12.42 0.09
C PRO A 163 4.15 -13.64 -0.31
N LEU A 164 4.29 -14.12 -1.55
CA LEU A 164 3.54 -15.25 -2.10
C LEU A 164 4.10 -16.61 -1.66
N ASP A 165 5.40 -16.69 -1.37
CA ASP A 165 6.07 -17.94 -1.07
C ASP A 165 5.53 -18.59 0.21
N GLN A 166 5.15 -19.87 0.08
CA GLN A 166 4.57 -20.64 1.17
C GLN A 166 5.63 -21.25 2.09
N ASN A 167 6.87 -21.36 1.61
CA ASN A 167 7.97 -21.91 2.39
C ASN A 167 8.68 -20.79 3.19
N LEU A 168 8.08 -20.41 4.32
CA LEU A 168 8.63 -19.40 5.21
C LEU A 168 10.00 -19.78 5.78
N GLU A 169 10.32 -21.08 5.89
CA GLU A 169 11.59 -21.54 6.47
C GLU A 169 12.82 -21.11 5.64
N ASN A 170 12.63 -20.92 4.34
CA ASN A 170 13.70 -20.49 3.42
C ASN A 170 13.75 -18.96 3.25
N MET A 171 12.81 -18.22 3.83
CA MET A 171 12.79 -16.77 3.72
C MET A 171 13.80 -16.13 4.67
N ASN A 172 14.41 -15.05 4.21
CA ASN A 172 15.23 -14.17 5.04
C ASN A 172 14.40 -12.95 5.45
N LEU A 173 14.20 -12.71 6.75
CA LEU A 173 13.37 -11.61 7.23
C LEU A 173 13.94 -10.23 6.84
N ASP A 174 15.26 -10.07 6.85
CA ASP A 174 15.90 -8.81 6.47
C ASP A 174 15.66 -8.50 4.99
N SER A 175 15.72 -9.52 4.12
CA SER A 175 15.37 -9.40 2.70
C SER A 175 13.92 -8.91 2.51
N LEU A 176 12.98 -9.45 3.28
CA LEU A 176 11.58 -9.00 3.26
C LEU A 176 11.42 -7.57 3.78
N HIS A 177 12.19 -7.16 4.79
CA HIS A 177 12.20 -5.78 5.29
C HIS A 177 12.80 -4.80 4.29
N GLN A 178 13.82 -5.20 3.52
CA GLN A 178 14.34 -4.38 2.41
C GLN A 178 13.29 -4.20 1.32
N ASP A 179 12.61 -5.28 0.91
CA ASP A 179 11.52 -5.18 -0.06
C ASP A 179 10.41 -4.23 0.41
N ILE A 180 10.02 -4.30 1.69
CA ILE A 180 9.05 -3.36 2.30
C ILE A 180 9.47 -1.90 2.10
N ILE A 181 10.73 -1.58 2.36
CA ILE A 181 11.25 -0.21 2.21
C ILE A 181 11.19 0.20 0.74
N THR A 182 11.66 -0.66 -0.17
CA THR A 182 11.67 -0.41 -1.61
C THR A 182 10.26 -0.19 -2.15
N ILE A 183 9.32 -1.08 -1.81
CA ILE A 183 7.91 -0.96 -2.19
C ILE A 183 7.37 0.35 -1.64
N ALA A 184 7.52 0.61 -0.33
CA ALA A 184 6.96 1.79 0.32
C ALA A 184 7.42 3.12 -0.30
N GLN A 185 8.72 3.23 -0.62
CA GLN A 185 9.30 4.46 -1.18
C GLN A 185 8.76 4.80 -2.57
N THR A 186 8.34 3.79 -3.33
CA THR A 186 8.05 3.93 -4.75
C THR A 186 6.58 3.64 -5.10
N LEU A 187 5.81 3.05 -4.17
CA LEU A 187 4.41 2.61 -4.33
C LEU A 187 3.51 3.69 -4.94
N ARG A 188 3.53 4.90 -4.38
CA ARG A 188 2.68 6.00 -4.86
C ARG A 188 3.02 6.38 -6.29
N HIS A 189 4.29 6.63 -6.58
CA HIS A 189 4.72 7.02 -7.91
C HIS A 189 4.42 5.93 -8.94
N GLY A 190 4.77 4.68 -8.62
CA GLY A 190 4.53 3.52 -9.49
C GLY A 190 3.07 3.31 -9.83
N THR A 191 2.20 3.30 -8.82
CA THR A 191 0.75 3.11 -9.03
C THR A 191 0.10 4.30 -9.75
N HIS A 192 0.57 5.54 -9.52
CA HIS A 192 0.12 6.71 -10.29
C HIS A 192 0.53 6.63 -11.76
N ASN A 193 1.76 6.19 -12.06
CA ASN A 193 2.22 6.00 -13.45
C ASN A 193 1.36 4.95 -14.17
N LEU A 194 1.09 3.81 -13.53
CA LEU A 194 0.18 2.80 -14.06
C LEU A 194 -1.22 3.37 -14.32
N ALA A 195 -1.78 4.13 -13.37
CA ALA A 195 -3.06 4.80 -13.51
C ALA A 195 -3.09 5.77 -14.71
N HIS A 196 -2.06 6.60 -14.88
CA HIS A 196 -1.93 7.48 -16.04
C HIS A 196 -1.91 6.71 -17.37
N HIS A 197 -1.17 5.61 -17.45
CA HIS A 197 -1.18 4.75 -18.65
C HIS A 197 -2.57 4.20 -18.96
N TYR A 198 -3.30 3.75 -17.94
CA TYR A 198 -4.69 3.31 -18.13
C TYR A 198 -5.61 4.43 -18.62
N ILE A 199 -5.50 5.65 -18.06
CA ILE A 199 -6.28 6.82 -18.51
C ILE A 199 -5.99 7.16 -19.97
N GLN A 200 -4.71 7.14 -20.38
CA GLN A 200 -4.31 7.40 -21.76
C GLN A 200 -4.89 6.37 -22.72
N ARG A 201 -4.79 5.08 -22.38
CA ARG A 201 -5.38 3.98 -23.18
C ARG A 201 -6.89 4.10 -23.29
N ALA A 202 -7.57 4.51 -22.21
CA ALA A 202 -9.02 4.70 -22.23
C ALA A 202 -9.47 5.87 -23.11
N THR A 203 -8.57 6.80 -23.45
CA THR A 203 -8.87 8.03 -24.22
C THR A 203 -8.58 7.88 -25.72
N LYS A 204 -7.72 6.94 -26.12
CA LYS A 204 -7.51 6.62 -27.54
C LYS A 204 -8.78 5.96 -28.09
N LYS A 205 -9.42 6.64 -29.06
CA LYS A 205 -10.55 6.13 -29.84
C LYS A 205 -10.08 5.13 -30.87
#